data_AF-A0A8K0PWX3-F1
#
_entry.id   AF-A0A8K0PWX3-F1
#
_cell.length_a   1.000
_cell.length_b   1.000
_cell.length_c   1.000
_cell.angle_alpha   90.00
_cell.angle_beta   90.00
_cell.angle_gamma   90.00
#
_symmetry.space_group_name_H-M   'P 1'
#
loop_
_entity.id
_entity.type
_entity.pdbx_description
1 polymer ?
#
loop_
_entity_poly.entity_id
_entity_poly.type
_entity_poly.pdbx_seq_one_letter_code
_entity_poly.pdbx_strand_id
1 'polypeptide(L)'
;SQNGHIEVVRLFLITLGVETSRADNHGRTALFFASRCGYNNVVQALLADGRIDPGSKDWYRSTSLFAAVRNGHFEVVELLLAAGGITIEGQDGFGRSLFWWARRTGNLRVFQLLVQHAERAGSPIPDDPAPVNAASIPFDHESAWCDACTLSIRKGCGYSCRVCDSWGFCLCVECFDGGIRCHDISHVLVPR
;
A
#
# COMPACT_ATOMS: atom_id res chain seq x y z
N SER A 1 16.54 6.31 -14.17
CA SER A 1 16.73 7.27 -13.07
C SER A 1 15.38 7.55 -12.43
N GLN A 2 15.26 7.44 -11.11
CA GLN A 2 13.99 7.46 -10.36
C GLN A 2 13.27 8.82 -10.36
N ASN A 3 13.97 9.92 -10.63
CA ASN A 3 13.34 11.21 -10.94
C ASN A 3 12.38 11.12 -12.14
N GLY A 4 12.60 10.17 -13.05
CA GLY A 4 11.69 9.91 -14.15
C GLY A 4 10.37 9.25 -13.73
N HIS A 5 10.32 8.45 -12.65
CA HIS A 5 9.07 7.82 -12.19
C HIS A 5 8.22 8.76 -11.32
N ILE A 6 8.86 9.60 -10.51
CA ILE A 6 8.17 10.64 -9.72
C ILE A 6 7.56 11.70 -10.66
N GLU A 7 8.35 12.17 -11.64
CA GLU A 7 7.83 13.03 -12.70
C GLU A 7 6.79 12.32 -13.55
N VAL A 8 6.92 11.02 -13.85
CA VAL A 8 5.87 10.28 -14.55
C VAL A 8 4.58 10.22 -13.72
N VAL A 9 4.59 9.94 -12.41
CA VAL A 9 3.35 9.95 -11.60
C VAL A 9 2.77 11.36 -11.54
N ARG A 10 3.60 12.40 -11.37
CA ARG A 10 3.15 13.80 -11.36
C ARG A 10 2.59 14.24 -12.72
N LEU A 11 3.24 13.86 -13.81
CA LEU A 11 2.87 14.19 -15.20
C LEU A 11 1.66 13.37 -15.66
N PHE A 12 1.54 12.09 -15.28
CA PHE A 12 0.40 11.22 -15.59
C PHE A 12 -0.89 11.70 -14.91
N LEU A 13 -0.76 12.33 -13.73
CA LEU A 13 -1.89 12.87 -12.97
C LEU A 13 -2.27 14.31 -13.36
N ILE A 14 -1.33 15.09 -13.92
CA ILE A 14 -1.56 16.51 -14.27
C ILE A 14 -1.84 16.72 -15.77
N THR A 15 -1.32 15.88 -16.67
CA THR A 15 -1.13 16.28 -18.09
C THR A 15 -1.98 15.51 -19.11
N LEU A 16 -2.61 14.41 -18.72
CA LEU A 16 -3.45 13.63 -19.63
C LEU A 16 -4.78 13.43 -18.94
N GLY A 17 -5.90 13.72 -19.62
CA GLY A 17 -7.25 13.35 -19.17
C GLY A 17 -7.47 11.83 -19.12
N VAL A 18 -6.49 11.09 -18.64
CA VAL A 18 -6.56 9.68 -18.27
C VAL A 18 -7.58 9.60 -17.15
N GLU A 19 -8.52 8.67 -17.28
CA GLU A 19 -9.46 8.32 -16.23
C GLU A 19 -8.67 8.01 -14.94
N THR A 20 -8.64 8.96 -14.00
CA THR A 20 -7.90 8.88 -12.73
C THR A 20 -8.42 7.74 -11.85
N SER A 21 -9.61 7.22 -12.16
CA SER A 21 -10.24 6.04 -11.59
C SER A 21 -9.72 4.71 -12.13
N ARG A 22 -8.96 4.71 -13.23
CA ARG A 22 -8.49 3.47 -13.88
C ARG A 22 -7.42 2.79 -13.04
N ALA A 23 -7.61 1.51 -12.79
CA ALA A 23 -6.70 0.69 -12.00
C ALA A 23 -5.61 0.03 -12.85
N ASP A 24 -4.47 -0.28 -12.23
CA ASP A 24 -3.44 -1.14 -12.81
C ASP A 24 -3.90 -2.61 -12.86
N ASN A 25 -3.02 -3.49 -13.33
CA ASN A 25 -3.28 -4.93 -13.37
C ASN A 25 -3.48 -5.56 -11.99
N HIS A 26 -3.21 -4.88 -10.87
CA HIS A 26 -3.49 -5.40 -9.53
C HIS A 26 -4.72 -4.76 -8.89
N GLY A 27 -5.51 -3.98 -9.64
CA GLY A 27 -6.65 -3.23 -9.11
C GLY A 27 -6.25 -1.97 -8.33
N ARG A 28 -5.01 -1.49 -8.45
CA ARG A 28 -4.50 -0.31 -7.73
C ARG A 28 -4.76 0.95 -8.51
N THR A 29 -5.39 1.91 -7.85
CA THR A 29 -5.71 3.23 -8.42
C THR A 29 -4.58 4.23 -8.22
N ALA A 30 -4.67 5.39 -8.89
CA ALA A 30 -3.78 6.52 -8.64
C ALA A 30 -3.67 6.89 -7.15
N LEU A 31 -4.80 6.89 -6.43
CA LEU A 31 -4.85 7.18 -5.00
C LEU A 31 -4.06 6.14 -4.20
N PHE A 32 -4.15 4.86 -4.55
CA PHE A 32 -3.37 3.81 -3.91
C PHE A 32 -1.86 4.06 -4.04
N PHE A 33 -1.38 4.36 -5.25
CA PHE A 33 0.03 4.63 -5.52
C PHE A 33 0.53 5.89 -4.80
N ALA A 34 -0.23 6.99 -4.85
CA ALA A 34 0.10 8.23 -4.17
C ALA A 34 0.17 8.02 -2.64
N SER A 35 -0.77 7.26 -2.09
CA SER A 35 -0.81 6.93 -0.67
C SER A 35 0.33 6.03 -0.22
N ARG A 36 0.70 5.03 -1.02
CA ARG A 36 1.87 4.17 -0.76
C ARG A 36 3.19 4.94 -0.76
N CYS A 37 3.30 6.01 -1.57
CA CYS A 37 4.53 6.80 -1.71
C CYS A 37 4.58 8.04 -0.81
N GLY A 38 3.51 8.36 -0.07
CA GLY A 38 3.49 9.52 0.82
C GLY A 38 3.34 10.87 0.11
N TYR A 39 2.73 10.90 -1.09
CA TYR A 39 2.56 12.14 -1.86
C TYR A 39 1.33 12.92 -1.42
N ASN A 40 1.44 13.61 -0.27
CA ASN A 40 0.34 14.33 0.39
C ASN A 40 -0.46 15.25 -0.54
N ASN A 41 0.22 16.06 -1.35
CA ASN A 41 -0.41 17.00 -2.28
C ASN A 41 -1.19 16.30 -3.41
N VAL A 42 -0.68 15.15 -3.88
CA VAL A 42 -1.33 14.34 -4.89
C VAL A 42 -2.55 13.64 -4.31
N VAL A 43 -2.42 13.07 -3.10
CA VAL A 43 -3.53 12.46 -2.36
C VAL A 43 -4.66 13.49 -2.16
N GLN A 44 -4.33 14.70 -1.71
CA GLN A 44 -5.32 15.76 -1.51
C GLN A 44 -6.03 16.14 -2.82
N ALA A 45 -5.30 16.29 -3.93
CA ALA A 45 -5.88 16.60 -5.23
C ALA A 45 -6.81 15.47 -5.73
N LEU A 46 -6.42 14.21 -5.54
CA LEU A 46 -7.23 13.05 -5.93
C LEU A 46 -8.50 12.92 -5.07
N LEU A 47 -8.43 13.18 -3.77
CA LEU A 47 -9.60 13.13 -2.88
C LEU A 47 -10.60 14.26 -3.16
N ALA A 48 -10.16 15.36 -3.77
CA ALA A 48 -11.05 16.44 -4.21
C ALA A 48 -11.80 16.10 -5.51
N ASP A 49 -11.39 15.07 -6.25
CA ASP A 49 -12.05 14.60 -7.46
C ASP A 49 -13.16 13.61 -7.11
N GLY A 50 -14.43 14.02 -7.24
CA GLY A 50 -15.60 13.20 -6.90
C GLY A 50 -15.78 11.92 -7.70
N ARG A 51 -14.94 11.66 -8.71
CA ARG A 51 -14.90 10.40 -9.47
C ARG A 51 -14.02 9.33 -8.79
N ILE A 52 -13.19 9.73 -7.83
CA ILE A 52 -12.31 8.83 -7.09
C ILE A 52 -13.11 8.21 -5.95
N ASP A 53 -13.19 6.88 -5.93
CA ASP A 53 -13.65 6.13 -4.78
C ASP A 53 -12.47 5.85 -3.84
N PRO A 54 -12.39 6.50 -2.66
CA PRO A 54 -11.29 6.29 -1.74
C PRO A 54 -11.33 4.89 -1.10
N GLY A 55 -12.50 4.24 -1.07
CA GLY A 55 -12.72 2.89 -0.55
C GLY A 55 -12.36 1.76 -1.50
N SER A 56 -11.91 2.07 -2.72
CA SER A 56 -11.51 1.09 -3.73
C SER A 56 -10.39 0.17 -3.22
N LYS A 57 -10.52 -1.12 -3.54
CA LYS A 57 -9.63 -2.19 -3.07
C LYS A 57 -8.85 -2.79 -4.23
N ASP A 58 -7.57 -3.02 -4.00
CA ASP A 58 -6.74 -3.85 -4.89
C ASP A 58 -7.10 -5.34 -4.78
N TRP A 59 -6.46 -6.19 -5.58
CA TRP A 59 -6.69 -7.64 -5.58
C TRP A 59 -6.34 -8.32 -4.25
N TYR A 60 -5.48 -7.71 -3.44
CA TYR A 60 -5.19 -8.13 -2.07
C TYR A 60 -6.12 -7.47 -1.07
N ARG A 61 -7.31 -7.04 -1.51
CA ARG A 61 -8.36 -6.37 -0.72
C ARG A 61 -7.84 -5.16 0.06
N SER A 62 -6.74 -4.54 -0.38
CA SER A 62 -6.08 -3.43 0.30
C SER A 62 -6.57 -2.11 -0.28
N THR A 63 -6.96 -1.19 0.60
CA THR A 63 -7.30 0.19 0.21
C THR A 63 -6.06 1.08 0.17
N SER A 64 -6.22 2.31 -0.32
CA SER A 64 -5.19 3.36 -0.23
C SER A 64 -4.75 3.63 1.22
N LEU A 65 -5.65 3.47 2.20
CA LEU A 65 -5.35 3.60 3.62
C LEU A 65 -4.43 2.47 4.12
N PHE A 66 -4.65 1.23 3.69
CA PHE A 66 -3.70 0.14 3.98
C PHE A 66 -2.31 0.45 3.44
N ALA A 67 -2.22 0.96 2.20
CA ALA A 67 -0.93 1.29 1.60
C ALA A 67 -0.18 2.39 2.37
N ALA A 68 -0.88 3.44 2.81
CA ALA A 68 -0.32 4.52 3.62
C ALA A 68 0.13 4.03 5.00
N VAL A 69 -0.69 3.22 5.68
CA VAL A 69 -0.40 2.67 7.01
C VAL A 69 0.81 1.75 6.97
N ARG A 70 0.87 0.84 5.99
CA ARG A 70 2.00 -0.10 5.83
C ARG A 70 3.33 0.62 5.61
N ASN A 71 3.32 1.76 4.93
CA ASN A 71 4.53 2.52 4.62
C ASN A 71 4.77 3.70 5.57
N GLY A 72 3.92 3.85 6.59
CA GLY A 72 4.15 4.79 7.69
C GLY A 72 3.90 6.26 7.35
N HIS A 73 3.12 6.56 6.32
CA HIS A 73 2.87 7.93 5.85
C HIS A 73 1.78 8.63 6.66
N PHE A 74 2.16 9.17 7.82
CA PHE A 74 1.25 9.79 8.80
C PHE A 74 0.30 10.81 8.18
N GLU A 75 0.81 11.78 7.44
CA GLU A 75 0.02 12.87 6.86
C GLU A 75 -0.98 12.36 5.81
N VAL A 76 -0.60 11.33 5.03
CA VAL A 76 -1.53 10.67 4.10
C VAL A 76 -2.64 9.94 4.87
N VAL A 77 -2.30 9.26 5.96
CA VAL A 77 -3.30 8.58 6.81
C VAL A 77 -4.30 9.59 7.35
N GLU A 78 -3.85 10.76 7.83
CA GLU A 78 -4.75 11.84 8.26
C GLU A 78 -5.68 12.32 7.15
N LEU A 79 -5.14 12.58 5.95
CA LEU A 79 -5.94 13.02 4.79
C LEU A 79 -7.02 12.00 4.41
N LEU A 80 -6.66 10.71 4.36
CA LEU A 80 -7.59 9.64 3.99
C LEU A 80 -8.69 9.44 5.04
N LEU A 81 -8.36 9.53 6.34
CA LEU A 81 -9.34 9.44 7.42
C LEU A 81 -10.28 10.66 7.45
N ALA A 82 -9.79 11.84 7.06
CA ALA A 82 -10.59 13.07 7.02
C ALA A 82 -11.53 13.13 5.81
N ALA A 83 -11.15 12.54 4.66
CA ALA A 83 -11.96 12.58 3.45
C ALA A 83 -13.25 11.76 3.53
N GLY A 84 -13.33 10.79 4.45
CA GLY A 84 -14.46 9.87 4.56
C GLY A 84 -14.50 8.84 3.43
N GLY A 85 -15.48 7.93 3.47
CA GLY A 85 -15.64 6.87 2.47
C GLY A 85 -14.66 5.69 2.59
N ILE A 86 -13.70 5.75 3.51
CA ILE A 86 -12.83 4.64 3.89
C ILE A 86 -13.14 4.23 5.32
N THR A 87 -13.37 2.93 5.53
CA THR A 87 -13.48 2.36 6.88
C THR A 87 -12.12 1.89 7.39
N ILE A 88 -11.89 2.07 8.69
CA ILE A 88 -10.75 1.47 9.40
C ILE A 88 -11.02 0.03 9.84
N GLU A 89 -12.26 -0.43 9.68
CA GLU A 89 -12.71 -1.75 10.09
C GLU A 89 -12.45 -2.80 9.02
N GLY A 90 -12.24 -4.03 9.47
CA GLY A 90 -12.00 -5.19 8.63
C GLY A 90 -10.52 -5.45 8.36
N GLN A 91 -10.29 -6.36 7.41
CA GLN A 91 -8.99 -6.94 7.12
C GLN A 91 -8.73 -6.91 5.60
N ASP A 92 -7.45 -6.84 5.25
CA ASP A 92 -6.99 -7.05 3.89
C ASP A 92 -7.04 -8.53 3.47
N GLY A 93 -6.52 -8.84 2.29
CA GLY A 93 -6.44 -10.19 1.74
C GLY A 93 -5.50 -11.12 2.51
N PHE A 94 -4.71 -10.60 3.44
CA PHE A 94 -3.86 -11.38 4.34
C PHE A 94 -4.53 -11.67 5.69
N GLY A 95 -5.77 -11.21 5.88
CA GLY A 95 -6.47 -11.34 7.17
C GLY A 95 -5.91 -10.40 8.24
N ARG A 96 -5.30 -9.27 7.87
CA ARG A 96 -4.65 -8.32 8.79
C ARG A 96 -5.40 -7.00 8.80
N SER A 97 -5.62 -6.43 9.99
CA SER A 97 -6.20 -5.09 10.11
C SER A 97 -5.16 -3.98 9.88
N LEU A 98 -5.61 -2.73 9.80
CA LEU A 98 -4.73 -1.56 9.79
C LEU A 98 -3.88 -1.49 11.08
N PHE A 99 -4.46 -1.86 12.23
CA PHE A 99 -3.76 -1.84 13.53
C PHE A 99 -2.64 -2.87 13.56
N TRP A 100 -2.86 -4.06 13.01
CA TRP A 100 -1.83 -5.06 12.83
C TRP A 100 -0.66 -4.52 12.00
N TRP A 101 -0.93 -3.87 10.85
CA TRP A 101 0.12 -3.31 9.99
C TRP A 101 0.87 -2.14 10.64
N ALA A 102 0.17 -1.25 11.34
CA ALA A 102 0.79 -0.15 12.06
C ALA A 102 1.73 -0.65 13.17
N ARG A 103 1.33 -1.69 13.90
CA ARG A 103 2.20 -2.36 14.89
C ARG A 103 3.38 -3.07 14.23
N ARG A 104 3.12 -3.84 13.18
CA ARG A 104 4.13 -4.61 12.42
C ARG A 104 5.27 -3.73 11.92
N THR A 105 4.95 -2.54 11.45
CA THR A 105 5.95 -1.61 10.87
C THR A 105 6.71 -0.84 11.94
N GLY A 106 6.22 -0.84 13.18
CA GLY A 106 6.79 -0.11 14.31
C GLY A 106 6.46 1.39 14.29
N ASN A 107 5.56 1.85 13.41
CA ASN A 107 5.20 3.26 13.34
C ASN A 107 4.14 3.62 14.39
N LEU A 108 4.63 3.93 15.60
CA LEU A 108 3.78 4.30 16.73
C LEU A 108 2.88 5.52 16.46
N ARG A 109 3.34 6.49 15.66
CA ARG A 109 2.54 7.67 15.33
C ARG A 109 1.31 7.31 14.50
N VAL A 110 1.47 6.48 13.48
CA VAL A 110 0.35 5.99 12.67
C VAL A 110 -0.58 5.11 13.51
N PHE A 111 -0.02 4.24 14.36
CA PHE A 111 -0.84 3.41 15.26
C PHE A 111 -1.71 4.27 16.19
N GLN A 112 -1.12 5.26 16.85
CA GLN A 112 -1.83 6.18 17.75
C GLN A 112 -2.91 6.98 17.01
N LEU A 113 -2.65 7.40 15.77
CA LEU A 113 -3.63 8.09 14.94
C LEU A 113 -4.84 7.21 14.64
N LEU A 114 -4.63 5.93 14.30
CA LEU A 114 -5.72 4.97 14.08
C LEU A 114 -6.53 4.72 15.36
N VAL A 115 -5.87 4.57 16.51
CA VAL A 115 -6.53 4.42 17.81
C VAL A 115 -7.39 5.64 18.13
N GLN A 116 -6.84 6.85 18.02
CA GLN A 116 -7.58 8.08 18.29
C GLN A 116 -8.78 8.23 17.36
N HIS A 117 -8.64 7.87 16.08
CA HIS A 117 -9.76 7.90 15.14
C HIS A 117 -10.84 6.87 15.52
N ALA A 118 -10.45 5.64 15.86
CA ALA A 118 -11.38 4.59 16.29
C ALA A 118 -12.16 4.98 17.55
N GLU A 119 -11.47 5.50 18.57
CA GLU A 119 -12.08 5.99 19.81
C GLU A 119 -13.09 7.11 19.54
N ARG A 120 -12.74 8.06 18.66
CA ARG A 120 -13.63 9.16 18.26
C ARG A 120 -14.86 8.68 17.51
N ALA A 121 -14.69 7.67 16.65
CA ALA A 121 -15.76 7.10 15.84
C ALA A 121 -16.61 6.05 16.59
N GLY A 122 -16.17 5.59 17.78
CA GLY A 122 -16.77 4.47 18.48
C GLY A 122 -16.54 3.12 17.78
N SER A 123 -15.57 3.02 16.88
CA SER A 123 -15.23 1.78 16.18
C SER A 123 -14.40 0.86 17.08
N PRO A 124 -14.61 -0.47 16.99
CA PRO A 124 -13.83 -1.42 17.77
C PRO A 124 -12.36 -1.43 17.32
N ILE A 125 -11.45 -1.49 18.29
CA ILE A 125 -10.02 -1.70 18.04
C ILE A 125 -9.78 -3.22 18.06
N PRO A 126 -9.34 -3.83 16.95
CA PRO A 126 -9.05 -5.26 16.92
C PRO A 126 -7.91 -5.64 17.88
N ASP A 127 -8.08 -6.76 18.58
CA ASP A 127 -7.02 -7.41 19.35
C ASP A 127 -6.22 -8.37 18.44
N ASP A 128 -5.50 -7.79 17.48
CA ASP A 128 -4.63 -8.52 16.55
C ASP A 128 -3.16 -8.09 16.71
N PRO A 129 -2.40 -8.72 17.62
CA PRO A 129 -1.01 -8.36 17.83
C PRO A 129 -0.17 -8.66 16.59
N ALA A 130 0.69 -7.71 16.23
CA ALA A 130 1.72 -7.95 15.22
C ALA A 130 2.77 -8.95 15.75
N PRO A 131 3.53 -9.64 14.87
CA PRO A 131 4.53 -10.60 15.29
C PRO A 131 5.62 -9.93 16.14
N VAL A 132 5.95 -10.53 17.29
CA VAL A 132 6.86 -9.95 18.30
C VAL A 132 8.27 -9.65 17.75
N ASN A 133 8.71 -10.39 16.72
CA ASN A 133 10.04 -10.26 16.10
C ASN A 133 9.98 -9.79 14.66
N ALA A 134 8.93 -9.05 14.29
CA ALA A 134 8.81 -8.60 12.92
C ALA A 134 9.83 -7.49 12.63
N ALA A 135 10.71 -7.71 11.66
CA ALA A 135 11.73 -6.73 11.30
C ALA A 135 11.06 -5.45 10.78
N SER A 136 11.29 -4.28 11.39
CA SER A 136 10.80 -3.02 10.84
C SER A 136 11.35 -2.84 9.42
N ILE A 137 10.43 -2.60 8.47
CA ILE A 137 10.77 -2.36 7.06
C ILE A 137 10.40 -0.90 6.80
N PRO A 138 11.34 0.05 6.96
CA PRO A 138 11.07 1.43 6.62
C PRO A 138 10.81 1.55 5.12
N PHE A 139 9.94 2.50 4.76
CA PHE A 139 9.74 2.85 3.37
C PHE A 139 11.05 3.37 2.78
N ASP A 140 11.43 2.79 1.66
CA ASP A 140 12.60 3.18 0.87
C ASP A 140 12.14 3.39 -0.58
N HIS A 141 12.35 4.61 -1.06
CA HIS A 141 11.98 5.07 -2.40
C HIS A 141 12.94 4.54 -3.48
N GLU A 142 14.14 4.11 -3.09
CA GLU A 142 15.12 3.56 -4.03
C GLU A 142 14.98 2.05 -4.22
N SER A 143 14.44 1.36 -3.21
CA SER A 143 14.19 -0.07 -3.22
C SER A 143 12.96 -0.42 -4.07
N ALA A 144 12.94 -1.66 -4.56
CA ALA A 144 11.70 -2.22 -5.09
C ALA A 144 10.69 -2.46 -3.97
N TRP A 145 9.44 -2.70 -4.32
CA TRP A 145 8.41 -3.10 -3.37
C TRP A 145 7.94 -4.54 -3.61
N CYS A 146 7.25 -5.08 -2.62
CA CYS A 146 6.48 -6.31 -2.75
C CYS A 146 5.14 -6.02 -3.45
N ASP A 147 4.87 -6.70 -4.55
CA ASP A 147 3.60 -6.56 -5.28
C ASP A 147 2.41 -7.16 -4.53
N ALA A 148 2.62 -7.80 -3.38
CA ALA A 148 1.54 -8.26 -2.52
C ALA A 148 1.31 -7.33 -1.31
N CYS A 149 2.30 -7.21 -0.42
CA CYS A 149 2.15 -6.41 0.80
C CYS A 149 2.57 -4.93 0.65
N THR A 150 3.10 -4.53 -0.51
CA THR A 150 3.49 -3.15 -0.84
C THR A 150 4.58 -2.51 0.01
N LEU A 151 5.24 -3.28 0.89
CA LEU A 151 6.43 -2.85 1.63
C LEU A 151 7.67 -2.88 0.73
N SER A 152 8.66 -2.03 1.07
CA SER A 152 9.98 -2.04 0.42
C SER A 152 10.69 -3.40 0.60
N ILE A 153 11.28 -3.89 -0.47
CA ILE A 153 12.12 -5.09 -0.52
C ILE A 153 13.57 -4.64 -0.42
N ARG A 154 14.22 -5.00 0.69
CA ARG A 154 15.67 -4.79 0.82
C ARG A 154 16.41 -5.54 -0.30
N LYS A 155 17.45 -4.92 -0.86
CA LYS A 155 18.30 -5.52 -1.88
C LYS A 155 18.82 -6.89 -1.40
N GLY A 156 18.69 -7.93 -2.24
CA GLY A 156 19.08 -9.29 -1.86
C GLY A 156 18.03 -10.06 -1.03
N CYS A 157 16.88 -9.46 -0.71
CA CYS A 157 15.89 -10.02 0.24
C CYS A 157 14.49 -10.15 -0.37
N GLY A 158 14.41 -10.68 -1.59
CA GLY A 158 13.12 -10.93 -2.24
C GLY A 158 13.23 -11.88 -3.42
N TYR A 159 12.09 -12.11 -4.04
CA TYR A 159 11.94 -12.93 -5.22
C TYR A 159 11.37 -12.08 -6.34
N SER A 160 11.76 -12.38 -7.58
CA SER A 160 11.20 -11.72 -8.74
C SER A 160 10.89 -12.70 -9.87
N CYS A 161 9.85 -12.41 -10.62
CA CYS A 161 9.55 -13.02 -11.90
C CYS A 161 9.64 -11.94 -12.96
N ARG A 162 10.42 -12.18 -14.02
CA ARG A 162 10.60 -11.19 -15.11
C ARG A 162 9.57 -11.31 -16.23
N VAL A 163 8.69 -12.31 -16.16
CA VAL A 163 7.71 -12.63 -17.20
C VAL A 163 6.32 -12.08 -16.86
N CYS A 164 5.93 -12.10 -15.58
CA CYS A 164 4.64 -11.55 -15.14
C CYS A 164 4.54 -10.03 -15.32
N ASP A 165 3.32 -9.56 -15.59
CA ASP A 165 2.88 -8.16 -15.52
C ASP A 165 3.64 -7.16 -16.41
N SER A 166 4.21 -7.63 -17.53
CA SER A 166 4.91 -6.82 -18.54
C SER A 166 6.16 -6.06 -18.06
N TRP A 167 6.41 -5.99 -16.75
CA TRP A 167 7.54 -5.28 -16.11
C TRP A 167 8.11 -6.01 -14.89
N GLY A 168 7.59 -7.19 -14.58
CA GLY A 168 8.04 -8.06 -13.51
C GLY A 168 7.16 -8.01 -12.25
N PHE A 169 7.17 -9.11 -11.50
CA PHE A 169 6.43 -9.30 -10.25
C PHE A 169 7.43 -9.61 -9.14
N CYS A 170 7.43 -8.83 -8.06
CA CYS A 170 8.36 -8.88 -6.95
C CYS A 170 7.66 -9.26 -5.64
N LEU A 171 8.23 -10.17 -4.87
CA LEU A 171 7.74 -10.52 -3.53
C LEU A 171 8.84 -10.35 -2.49
N CYS A 172 8.47 -9.84 -1.32
CA CYS A 172 9.32 -9.97 -0.14
C CYS A 172 9.33 -11.43 0.35
N VAL A 173 10.34 -11.79 1.14
CA VAL A 173 10.48 -13.14 1.72
C VAL A 173 9.22 -13.56 2.48
N GLU A 174 8.63 -12.69 3.31
CA GLU A 174 7.42 -13.01 4.08
C GLU A 174 6.22 -13.37 3.21
N CYS A 175 6.00 -12.65 2.10
CA CYS A 175 4.90 -12.94 1.17
C CYS A 175 5.17 -14.21 0.36
N PHE A 176 6.43 -14.47 0.00
CA PHE A 176 6.81 -15.70 -0.67
C PHE A 176 6.64 -16.92 0.27
N ASP A 177 7.13 -16.86 1.50
CA ASP A 177 6.98 -17.94 2.48
C ASP A 177 5.51 -18.15 2.87
N GLY A 178 4.71 -17.08 2.85
CA GLY A 178 3.24 -17.12 2.99
C GLY A 178 2.50 -17.74 1.80
N GLY A 179 3.20 -18.27 0.80
CA GLY A 179 2.61 -19.04 -0.30
C GLY A 179 2.20 -18.22 -1.53
N ILE A 180 2.48 -16.91 -1.57
CA ILE A 180 2.15 -16.10 -2.76
C ILE A 180 3.08 -16.45 -3.90
N ARG A 181 2.52 -16.64 -5.09
CA ARG A 181 3.23 -17.01 -6.31
C ARG A 181 2.75 -16.15 -7.48
N CYS A 182 3.42 -16.31 -8.62
CA CYS A 182 2.96 -15.77 -9.90
C CYS A 182 1.56 -16.32 -10.26
N HIS A 183 0.82 -15.55 -11.05
CA HIS A 183 -0.49 -15.99 -11.56
C HIS A 183 -0.37 -17.21 -12.47
N ASP A 184 0.69 -17.28 -13.27
CA ASP A 184 1.02 -18.44 -14.10
C ASP A 184 1.97 -19.39 -13.36
N ILE A 185 1.54 -20.65 -13.19
CA ILE A 185 2.31 -21.70 -12.51
C ILE A 185 3.57 -22.14 -13.26
N SER A 186 3.66 -21.85 -14.56
CA SER A 186 4.85 -22.13 -15.36
C SER A 186 5.98 -21.14 -15.06
N HIS A 187 5.66 -19.97 -14.51
CA HIS A 187 6.64 -18.97 -14.15
C HIS A 187 7.26 -19.28 -12.79
N VAL A 188 8.59 -19.30 -12.75
CA VAL A 188 9.35 -19.53 -11.53
C VAL A 188 9.82 -18.20 -10.95
N LEU A 189 9.53 -17.99 -9.66
CA LEU A 189 10.09 -16.90 -8.88
C LEU A 189 11.54 -17.21 -8.53
N VAL A 190 12.45 -16.31 -8.92
CA VAL A 190 13.88 -16.47 -8.64
C VAL A 190 14.34 -15.46 -7.58
N PRO A 191 15.32 -15.82 -6.73
CA PRO A 191 15.92 -14.87 -5.79
C PRO A 191 16.43 -13.62 -6.50
N ARG A 192 16.26 -12.47 -5.86
CA ARG A 192 16.68 -11.15 -6.34
C ARG A 192 17.95 -10.67 -5.66
#